data_AF-A0A2V9PUS5-F1
#
_entry.id   AF-A0A2V9PUS5-F1
#
_cell.length_a   1.000
_cell.length_b   1.000
_cell.length_c   1.000
_cell.angle_alpha   90.00
_cell.angle_beta   90.00
_cell.angle_gamma   90.00
#
_symmetry.space_group_name_H-M   'P 1'
#
loop_
_entity.id
_entity.type
_entity.pdbx_description
1 polymer ?
#
loop_
_entity_poly.entity_id
_entity_poly.type
_entity_poly.pdbx_seq_one_letter_code
_entity_poly.pdbx_strand_id
1 'polypeptide(L)' 'MDVDRIITEIEWLERTFAVPDTRPLGPRDLAAANRRHDELLAKSPWFRLWQQYGVCCRPDSQRSD' A
#
# COMPACT_ATOMS: atom_id res chain seq x y z
N MET A 1 29.20 10.37 20.65
CA MET A 1 27.76 10.23 20.35
C MET A 1 27.06 9.94 21.65
N ASP A 2 25.96 10.63 21.92
CA ASP A 2 25.17 10.44 23.14
C ASP A 2 24.08 9.39 22.87
N VAL A 3 24.29 8.20 23.42
CA VAL A 3 23.44 7.02 23.14
C VAL A 3 22.03 7.21 23.72
N ASP A 4 21.92 7.80 24.91
CA ASP A 4 20.62 8.01 25.57
C ASP A 4 19.77 9.01 24.79
N ARG A 5 20.41 10.05 24.25
CA ARG A 5 19.76 10.99 23.34
C ARG A 5 19.26 10.30 22.07
N ILE A 6 20.05 9.42 21.46
CA ILE A 6 19.65 8.71 20.24
C ILE A 6 18.46 7.78 20.51
N ILE A 7 18.49 7.04 21.62
CA ILE A 7 17.37 6.19 22.04
C ILE A 7 16.11 7.03 22.20
N THR A 8 16.21 8.17 22.87
CA THR A 8 15.08 9.09 23.07
C THR A 8 14.51 9.61 21.75
N GLU A 9 15.37 9.96 20.78
CA GLU A 9 14.95 10.41 19.45
C GLU A 9 14.25 9.29 18.65
N ILE A 10 14.74 8.04 18.75
CA ILE A 10 14.09 6.89 18.12
C ILE A 10 12.71 6.63 18.74
N GLU A 11 12.61 6.58 20.07
CA GLU A 11 11.33 6.35 20.75
C GLU A 11 10.31 7.45 20.42
N TRP A 12 10.77 8.69 20.29
CA TRP A 12 9.90 9.80 19.89
C TRP A 12 9.39 9.65 18.45
N LEU A 13 10.25 9.23 17.52
CA LEU A 13 9.85 8.94 16.14
C LEU A 13 8.86 7.78 16.08
N GLU A 14 9.12 6.68 16.80
CA GLU A 14 8.22 5.52 16.84
C GLU A 14 6.83 5.91 17.35
N ARG A 15 6.74 6.71 18.41
CA ARG A 15 5.46 7.24 18.92
C ARG A 15 4.75 8.09 17.88
N THR A 16 5.49 8.90 17.11
CA THR A 16 4.92 9.73 16.05
C THR A 16 4.37 8.87 14.90
N PHE A 17 5.10 7.84 14.48
CA PHE A 17 4.68 6.93 13.41
C PHE A 17 3.58 5.95 13.82
N ALA A 18 3.36 5.72 15.12
CA ALA A 18 2.24 4.93 15.63
C ALA A 18 0.88 5.65 15.52
N VAL A 19 0.89 6.98 15.35
CA VAL A 19 -0.35 7.75 15.20
C VAL A 19 -0.94 7.50 13.80
N PRO A 20 -2.28 7.32 13.67
CA PRO A 20 -2.91 7.20 12.38
C PRO A 20 -2.59 8.39 11.47
N ASP A 21 -2.22 8.12 10.22
CA ASP A 21 -2.10 9.16 9.21
C ASP A 21 -3.50 9.71 8.89
N THR A 22 -3.72 10.98 9.23
CA THR A 22 -5.01 11.67 9.07
C THR A 22 -5.08 12.50 7.80
N ARG A 23 -4.03 12.50 6.98
CA ARG A 23 -3.98 13.29 5.75
C ARG A 23 -4.97 12.75 4.71
N PRO A 24 -5.42 13.65 3.81
CA PRO A 24 -5.91 13.36 2.48
C PRO A 24 -5.39 12.08 1.84
N LEU A 25 -6.20 11.08 1.46
CA LEU A 25 -5.69 10.05 0.56
C LEU A 25 -5.34 10.68 -0.79
N GLY A 26 -4.06 10.63 -1.14
CA GLY A 26 -3.56 11.13 -2.41
C GLY A 26 -3.50 10.03 -3.49
N PRO A 27 -3.16 10.41 -4.73
CA PRO A 27 -3.00 9.45 -5.83
C PRO A 27 -1.98 8.33 -5.53
N ARG A 28 -0.91 8.65 -4.78
CA ARG A 28 0.11 7.67 -4.39
C ARG A 28 -0.40 6.66 -3.36
N ASP A 29 -1.18 7.11 -2.40
CA ASP A 29 -1.76 6.25 -1.36
C ASP A 29 -2.76 5.29 -1.99
N LEU A 30 -3.60 5.81 -2.90
CA LEU A 30 -4.50 5.00 -3.71
C LEU A 30 -3.72 3.96 -4.53
N ALA A 31 -2.67 4.37 -5.25
CA ALA A 31 -1.84 3.43 -6.01
C ALA A 31 -1.20 2.34 -5.12
N ALA A 32 -0.75 2.69 -3.91
CA ALA A 32 -0.19 1.73 -2.97
C ALA A 32 -1.24 0.75 -2.42
N ALA A 33 -2.41 1.25 -2.01
CA ALA A 33 -3.53 0.43 -1.56
C ALA A 33 -3.99 -0.55 -2.66
N ASN A 34 -4.02 -0.05 -3.89
CA ASN A 34 -4.35 -0.82 -5.08
C ASN A 34 -3.36 -1.96 -5.34
N ARG A 35 -2.04 -1.69 -5.29
CA ARG A 35 -1.03 -2.75 -5.42
C ARG A 35 -1.19 -3.82 -4.35
N ARG A 36 -1.37 -3.42 -3.09
CA ARG A 36 -1.55 -4.36 -1.97
C ARG A 36 -2.80 -5.22 -2.16
N HIS A 37 -3.91 -4.63 -2.60
CA HIS A 37 -5.13 -5.36 -2.92
C HIS A 37 -4.90 -6.40 -4.01
N ASP A 38 -4.23 -5.98 -5.10
CA ASP A 38 -3.97 -6.84 -6.25
C ASP A 38 -3.02 -8.00 -5.86
N GLU A 39 -2.01 -7.75 -5.02
CA GLU A 39 -1.11 -8.77 -4.45
C GLU A 39 -1.87 -9.79 -3.57
N LEU A 40 -2.75 -9.31 -2.69
CA LEU A 40 -3.55 -10.17 -1.80
C LEU A 40 -4.48 -11.09 -2.59
N LEU A 41 -5.05 -10.60 -3.69
CA LEU A 41 -6.00 -11.34 -4.50
C LEU A 41 -5.39 -12.05 -5.70
N ALA A 42 -4.07 -11.95 -5.92
CA ALA A 42 -3.39 -12.53 -7.08
C ALA A 42 -3.69 -14.04 -7.29
N LYS A 43 -3.92 -14.78 -6.20
CA LYS A 43 -4.24 -16.22 -6.25
C LYS A 43 -5.73 -16.52 -6.40
N SER A 44 -6.62 -15.53 -6.22
CA SER A 44 -8.07 -15.69 -6.36
C SER A 44 -8.44 -15.95 -7.82
N PRO A 45 -9.09 -17.08 -8.15
CA PRO A 45 -9.56 -17.34 -9.51
C PRO A 45 -10.57 -16.29 -10.00
N TRP A 46 -11.42 -15.80 -9.09
CA TRP A 46 -12.41 -14.77 -9.40
C TRP A 46 -11.78 -13.42 -9.71
N PHE A 47 -10.73 -13.05 -8.98
CA PHE A 47 -10.03 -11.79 -9.21
C PHE A 47 -9.34 -11.76 -10.58
N ARG A 48 -8.65 -12.86 -10.95
CA ARG A 48 -8.06 -13.02 -12.28
C ARG A 48 -9.11 -12.97 -13.39
N LEU A 49 -10.26 -13.63 -13.18
CA LEU A 49 -11.37 -13.59 -14.13
C LEU A 49 -11.89 -12.15 -14.31
N TRP A 50 -12.13 -11.41 -13.24
CA TRP A 50 -12.61 -10.03 -13.31
C TRP A 50 -11.62 -9.08 -13.98
N GLN A 51 -10.31 -9.26 -13.79
CA GLN A 51 -9.28 -8.51 -14.51
C GLN A 51 -9.32 -8.80 -16.02
N GLN A 52 -9.46 -10.08 -16.41
CA GLN A 52 -9.52 -10.48 -17.81
C GLN A 52 -10.72 -9.87 -18.56
N TYR A 53 -11.86 -9.74 -17.89
CA TYR A 53 -13.10 -9.21 -18.47
C TYR A 53 -13.29 -7.70 -18.23
N GLY A 54 -12.32 -7.00 -17.63
CA GLY A 54 -12.42 -5.56 -17.35
C GLY A 54 -13.50 -5.17 -16.33
N VAL A 55 -14.00 -6.14 -15.55
CA VAL A 55 -14.93 -5.90 -14.43
C VAL A 55 -14.17 -5.31 -13.24
N CYS A 56 -12.90 -5.68 -13.09
CA CYS A 56 -12.00 -4.97 -12.20
C CYS A 56 -11.61 -3.64 -12.84
N CYS A 57 -11.60 -2.55 -12.06
CA CYS A 57 -11.30 -1.18 -12.51
C CYS A 57 -9.88 -0.97 -13.07
N ARG A 58 -9.09 -2.04 -13.20
CA ARG A 58 -7.72 -2.05 -13.70
C ARG A 58 -7.54 -3.28 -14.60
N PRO A 59 -7.17 -3.11 -15.88
CA PRO A 59 -6.84 -4.22 -16.75
C PRO A 59 -5.58 -4.92 -16.25
N ASP A 60 -5.43 -6.20 -16.60
CA ASP A 60 -4.21 -6.95 -16.32
C ASP A 60 -3.01 -6.22 -16.93
N SER A 61 -1.98 -5.94 -16.11
CA SER A 61 -0.79 -5.19 -16.53
C SER A 61 0.05 -5.94 -17.56
N GLN A 62 -0.27 -7.21 -17.84
CA GLN A 62 0.37 -8.02 -18.86
C GLN A 62 -0.21 -7.84 -20.27
N ARG A 63 -1.33 -7.13 -20.45
CA ARG A 63 -1.88 -6.89 -21.79
C ARG A 63 -1.37 -5.57 -22.39
N SER A 64 -0.11 -5.61 -22.84
CA SER A 64 0.36 -4.70 -23.89
C SER A 64 0.40 -5.53 -25.18
N ASP A 65 -0.66 -5.43 -25.97
CA ASP A 65 -0.61 -5.74 -27.42
C ASP A 65 -0.31 -4.44 -28.18
#